data_AF-A0A535Q2K1-F1
#
_entry.id   AF-A0A535Q2K1-F1
#
_cell.length_a   1.000
_cell.length_b   1.000
_cell.length_c   1.000
_cell.angle_alpha   90.00
_cell.angle_beta   90.00
_cell.angle_gamma   90.00
#
_symmetry.space_group_name_H-M   'P 1'
#
loop_
_entity.id
_entity.type
_entity.pdbx_description
1 polymer ?
#
loop_
_entity_poly.entity_id
_entity_poly.type
_entity_poly.pdbx_seq_one_letter_code
_entity_poly.pdbx_strand_id
1 'polypeptide(L)'
;VSLVSGLRGTQSLESRLQVICIGVAGTMLLNLVRVAAVAAIAATVGVTPAILFHDYGGTILFVAFLFAFWAFAQRWILDSPPSSQQEMTA
;
A
#
# COMPACT_ATOMS: atom_id res chain seq x y z
N VAL A 1 -12.48 5.97 2.19
CA VAL A 1 -11.97 7.36 2.36
C VAL A 1 -10.56 7.58 1.79
N SER A 2 -9.62 6.65 1.91
CA SER A 2 -8.23 6.85 1.41
C SER A 2 -8.10 6.84 -0.12
N LEU A 3 -8.67 5.86 -0.83
CA LEU A 3 -8.65 5.78 -2.31
C LEU A 3 -9.31 6.99 -2.99
N VAL A 4 -10.47 7.41 -2.50
CA VAL A 4 -11.23 8.56 -3.03
C VAL A 4 -10.54 9.90 -2.77
N SER A 5 -9.67 9.98 -1.76
CA SER A 5 -8.88 11.18 -1.46
C SER A 5 -7.60 11.25 -2.30
N GLY A 6 -6.93 10.12 -2.54
CA GLY A 6 -5.67 10.07 -3.30
C GLY A 6 -5.82 10.16 -4.82
N LEU A 7 -6.99 9.79 -5.36
CA LEU A 7 -7.27 9.76 -6.80
C LEU A 7 -7.99 11.01 -7.33
N ARG A 8 -8.02 12.12 -6.58
CA ARG A 8 -8.61 13.39 -7.02
C ARG A 8 -7.61 14.16 -7.88
N GLY A 9 -7.69 14.03 -9.19
CA GLY A 9 -6.90 14.81 -10.15
C GLY A 9 -6.95 14.23 -11.58
N THR A 10 -6.45 15.01 -12.55
CA THR A 10 -6.28 14.68 -13.98
C THR A 10 -5.21 13.60 -14.22
N GLN A 11 -5.27 12.51 -13.45
CA GLN A 11 -4.35 11.38 -13.52
C GLN A 11 -4.75 10.48 -14.70
N SER A 12 -3.76 10.01 -15.48
CA SER A 12 -4.00 9.07 -16.57
C SER A 12 -4.67 7.80 -16.03
N LEU A 13 -5.56 7.19 -16.82
CA LEU A 13 -6.24 5.95 -16.42
C LEU A 13 -5.25 4.82 -16.10
N GLU A 14 -4.09 4.83 -16.76
CA GLU A 14 -2.99 3.88 -16.53
C GLU A 14 -2.41 4.01 -15.12
N SER A 15 -2.03 5.22 -14.69
CA SER A 15 -1.51 5.45 -13.33
C SER A 15 -2.53 5.04 -12.25
N ARG A 16 -3.82 5.28 -12.49
CA ARG A 16 -4.89 4.87 -11.55
C ARG A 16 -4.98 3.34 -11.44
N LEU A 17 -4.90 2.63 -12.56
CA LEU A 17 -4.93 1.17 -12.58
C LEU A 17 -3.71 0.58 -11.87
N GLN A 18 -2.53 1.16 -12.10
CA GLN A 18 -1.29 0.73 -11.46
C GLN A 18 -1.34 0.89 -9.93
N VAL A 19 -1.83 2.02 -9.41
CA VAL A 19 -2.03 2.23 -7.97
C VAL A 19 -2.98 1.18 -7.39
N ILE A 20 -4.08 0.86 -8.07
CA ILE A 20 -5.04 -0.14 -7.61
C ILE A 20 -4.40 -1.54 -7.59
N CYS A 21 -3.76 -1.95 -8.68
CA CYS A 21 -3.11 -3.26 -8.79
C CYS A 21 -2.03 -3.45 -7.73
N ILE A 22 -1.16 -2.45 -7.54
CA ILE A 22 -0.11 -2.49 -6.52
C ILE A 22 -0.71 -2.49 -5.11
N GLY A 23 -1.75 -1.69 -4.87
CA GLY A 23 -2.44 -1.67 -3.58
C GLY A 23 -3.07 -3.02 -3.22
N VAL A 24 -3.75 -3.66 -4.17
CA VAL A 24 -4.36 -4.99 -3.98
C VAL A 24 -3.29 -6.05 -3.79
N ALA A 25 -2.28 -6.10 -4.67
CA ALA A 25 -1.19 -7.06 -4.58
C ALA A 25 -0.40 -6.92 -3.28
N GLY A 26 -0.06 -5.69 -2.89
CA GLY A 26 0.63 -5.40 -1.63
C GLY A 26 -0.19 -5.82 -0.41
N THR A 27 -1.50 -5.57 -0.43
CA THR A 27 -2.41 -6.00 0.66
C THR A 27 -2.50 -7.53 0.76
N MET A 28 -2.55 -8.24 -0.37
CA MET A 28 -2.52 -9.70 -0.39
C MET A 28 -1.20 -10.25 0.15
N LEU A 29 -0.07 -9.75 -0.35
CA LEU A 29 1.25 -10.17 0.11
C LEU A 29 1.46 -9.92 1.60
N LEU A 30 1.06 -8.77 2.12
CA LEU A 30 1.18 -8.48 3.55
C LEU A 30 0.30 -9.37 4.42
N ASN A 31 -0.89 -9.72 3.97
CA ASN A 31 -1.73 -10.69 4.68
C ASN A 31 -1.06 -12.06 4.72
N LEU A 32 -0.49 -12.52 3.60
CA LEU A 32 0.24 -13.79 3.55
C LEU A 32 1.45 -13.77 4.50
N VAL A 33 2.25 -12.70 4.47
CA VAL A 33 3.40 -12.53 5.37
C VAL A 33 2.97 -12.51 6.83
N ARG A 34 1.89 -11.80 7.16
CA ARG A 34 1.36 -11.73 8.52
C ARG A 34 0.95 -13.10 9.04
N VAL A 35 0.16 -13.84 8.27
CA VAL A 35 -0.29 -15.19 8.66
C VAL A 35 0.89 -16.14 8.77
N ALA A 36 1.82 -16.10 7.82
CA ALA A 36 3.05 -16.91 7.88
C ALA A 36 3.90 -16.59 9.12
N ALA A 37 4.06 -15.31 9.46
CA ALA A 37 4.80 -14.88 10.65
C ALA A 37 4.10 -15.33 11.95
N VAL A 38 2.78 -15.18 12.05
CA VAL A 38 2.00 -15.67 13.21
C VAL A 38 2.16 -17.18 13.37
N ALA A 39 2.05 -17.94 12.28
CA ALA A 39 2.24 -19.40 12.29
C ALA A 39 3.67 -19.79 12.72
N ALA A 40 4.69 -19.11 12.20
CA ALA A 40 6.08 -19.35 12.56
C ALA A 40 6.36 -19.06 14.04
N ILE A 41 5.82 -17.96 14.59
CA ILE A 41 5.95 -17.62 16.01
C ILE A 41 5.23 -18.66 16.87
N ALA A 42 4.02 -19.06 16.48
CA ALA A 42 3.26 -20.08 17.20
C ALA A 42 4.02 -21.41 17.27
N ALA A 43 4.69 -21.80 16.18
CA ALA A 43 5.46 -23.04 16.09
C ALA A 43 6.78 -23.03 16.87
N THR A 44 7.38 -21.85 17.11
CA THR A 44 8.73 -21.74 17.71
C THR A 44 8.73 -21.20 19.14
N VAL A 45 7.88 -20.23 19.46
CA VAL A 45 7.83 -19.53 20.76
C VAL A 45 6.54 -19.86 21.53
N GLY A 46 5.51 -20.33 20.83
CA GLY A 46 4.23 -20.73 21.39
C GLY A 46 3.10 -19.74 21.12
N VAL A 47 1.92 -20.08 21.61
CA VAL A 47 0.66 -19.43 21.22
C VAL A 47 0.51 -18.02 21.79
N THR A 48 0.89 -17.79 23.06
CA THR A 48 0.75 -16.48 23.71
C THR A 48 1.48 -15.34 22.98
N PRO A 49 2.78 -15.45 22.65
CA PRO A 49 3.47 -14.43 21.87
C PRO A 49 2.93 -14.32 20.42
N ALA A 50 2.43 -15.42 19.85
CA ALA A 50 1.82 -15.40 18.52
C ALA A 50 0.51 -14.58 18.49
N ILE A 51 -0.33 -14.68 19.52
CA ILE A 51 -1.55 -13.87 19.68
C ILE A 51 -1.19 -12.39 19.83
N LEU A 52 -0.20 -12.08 20.69
CA LEU A 52 0.24 -10.69 20.87
C LEU A 52 0.73 -10.08 19.55
N PHE A 53 1.55 -10.81 18.80
CA PHE A 53 2.01 -10.36 17.49
C PHE A 53 0.86 -10.25 16.47
N HIS A 54 -0.07 -11.20 16.47
CA HIS A 54 -1.24 -11.18 15.60
C HIS A 54 -2.08 -9.92 15.82
N ASP A 55 -2.35 -9.55 17.08
CA ASP A 55 -3.28 -8.48 17.43
C ASP A 55 -2.66 -7.08 17.26
N TYR A 56 -1.42 -6.90 17.73
CA TYR A 56 -0.76 -5.60 17.72
C TYR A 56 0.20 -5.44 16.54
N GLY A 57 1.00 -6.47 16.26
CA GLY A 57 1.95 -6.48 15.15
C GLY A 57 1.25 -6.35 13.80
N GLY A 58 0.10 -7.00 13.64
CA GLY A 58 -0.76 -6.84 12.47
C GLY A 58 -1.16 -5.38 12.24
N THR A 59 -1.66 -4.72 13.27
CA THR A 59 -2.10 -3.32 13.19
C THR A 59 -0.94 -2.39 12.80
N ILE A 60 0.20 -2.51 13.47
CA ILE A 60 1.39 -1.69 13.19
C ILE A 60 1.88 -1.91 11.75
N LEU A 61 1.92 -3.17 11.30
CA LEU A 61 2.33 -3.53 9.95
C LEU A 61 1.42 -2.89 8.88
N PHE A 62 0.10 -2.95 9.07
CA PHE A 62 -0.85 -2.35 8.13
C PHE A 62 -0.77 -0.83 8.10
N VAL A 63 -0.64 -0.18 9.25
CA VAL A 63 -0.48 1.28 9.32
C VAL A 63 0.80 1.71 8.62
N ALA A 64 1.93 1.06 8.92
CA ALA A 64 3.21 1.34 8.26
C ALA A 64 3.13 1.14 6.74
N PHE A 65 2.50 0.05 6.31
CA PHE A 65 2.27 -0.20 4.88
C PHE A 65 1.43 0.89 4.23
N LEU A 66 0.34 1.34 4.87
CA LEU A 66 -0.51 2.38 4.31
C LEU A 66 0.29 3.66 4.04
N PHE A 67 1.11 4.10 5.01
CA PHE A 67 1.98 5.25 4.83
C PHE A 67 3.01 5.03 3.72
N ALA A 68 3.71 3.89 3.72
CA ALA A 68 4.72 3.57 2.71
C ALA A 68 4.11 3.48 1.30
N PHE A 69 2.95 2.83 1.17
CA PHE A 69 2.21 2.70 -0.08
C PHE A 69 1.84 4.06 -0.67
N TRP A 70 1.28 4.97 0.15
CA TRP A 70 0.90 6.28 -0.35
C TRP A 70 2.10 7.17 -0.67
N ALA A 71 3.13 7.17 0.18
CA ALA A 71 4.38 7.86 -0.13
C ALA A 71 5.00 7.35 -1.44
N PHE A 72 4.93 6.04 -1.67
CA PHE A 72 5.39 5.43 -2.91
C PHE A 72 4.54 5.83 -4.12
N ALA A 73 3.22 5.70 -4.02
CA ALA A 73 2.31 6.04 -5.11
C ALA A 73 2.44 7.51 -5.52
N GLN A 74 2.58 8.43 -4.56
CA GLN A 74 2.75 9.86 -4.80
C GLN A 74 4.08 10.19 -5.48
N ARG A 75 5.18 9.54 -5.05
CA ARG A 75 6.53 9.84 -5.53
C ARG A 75 6.86 9.23 -6.89
N TRP A 76 6.29 8.07 -7.24
CA TRP A 76 6.70 7.30 -8.42
C TRP A 76 5.60 7.02 -9.45
N ILE A 77 4.32 7.07 -9.08
CA ILE A 77 3.22 6.69 -10.01
C ILE A 77 2.36 7.89 -10.39
N LEU A 78 2.10 8.78 -9.43
CA LEU A 78 1.19 9.91 -9.59
C LEU A 78 1.91 11.20 -10.00
N ASP A 79 3.25 11.19 -10.06
CA ASP A 79 4.04 12.35 -10.51
C ASP A 79 3.83 12.53 -12.02
N SER A 80 3.11 13.59 -12.39
CA SER A 80 2.89 13.95 -13.79
C SER A 80 4.14 14.66 -14.31
N PRO A 81 4.65 14.36 -15.51
CA PRO A 81 5.71 15.17 -16.09
C PRO A 81 5.22 16.62 -16.20
N PRO A 82 6.06 17.62 -15.82
CA PRO A 82 5.71 19.01 -16.03
C PRO A 82 5.53 19.25 -17.53
N SER A 83 4.49 20.01 -17.87
CA SER A 83 4.26 20.62 -19.19
C SER A 83 4.19 19.71 -20.43
N SER A 84 3.00 19.20 -20.75
CA SER A 84 2.64 18.88 -22.15
C SER A 84 1.28 19.47 -22.58
N GLN A 85 0.70 20.39 -21.78
CA GLN A 85 -0.57 21.04 -22.08
C GLN A 85 -0.47 22.53 -22.47
N GLN A 86 0.72 23.13 -22.52
CA GLN A 86 0.88 24.56 -22.88
C GLN A 86 1.45 24.84 -24.28
N GLU A 87 1.93 23.84 -25.01
CA GLU A 87 2.52 24.04 -26.35
C GLU A 87 1.51 23.92 -27.50
N MET A 88 0.24 23.60 -27.22
CA MET A 88 -0.82 23.58 -28.25
C MET A 88 -1.64 24.88 -28.29
N THR A 89 -1.24 25.89 -27.49
CA THR A 89 -1.90 27.21 -27.42
C THR A 89 -0.94 28.39 -27.58
N ALA A 90 0.28 28.18 -28.09
CA ALA A 90 1.25 29.24 -28.40
C ALA A 90 1.41 29.42 -29.92
#